data_AF-A0AAU8JY77-F1
#
_entry.id   AF-A0AAU8JY77-F1
#
_cell.length_a   1.000
_cell.length_b   1.000
_cell.length_c   1.000
_cell.angle_alpha   90.00
_cell.angle_beta   90.00
_cell.angle_gamma   90.00
#
_symmetry.space_group_name_H-M   'P 1'
#
loop_
_entity.id
_entity.type
_entity.pdbx_description
1 polymer ?
#
loop_
_entity_poly.entity_id
_entity_poly.type
_entity_poly.pdbx_seq_one_letter_code
_entity_poly.pdbx_strand_id
1 'polypeptide(L)'
;MKFDAHGNGGTVSGPLVTAGPIAPSDLTCTTGPGSASNNLSSVNIQGIASLSGISTSASGATDAGGLQTSAAQASVGKLNLLDGLVTADGVSANANATDDATGKVSTTGNVTLTNVKVAGAAVTSTAPNTTINLLIGTVVVNEQTSTAAGGGIAVNALHIKLFGGAVDVVVGHAAAALVPVGSACPAP
;
A
#
# COMPACT_ATOMS: atom_id res chain seq x y z
N MET A 1 -16.33 12.71 -10.06
CA MET A 1 -15.42 11.58 -10.42
C MET A 1 -15.97 10.30 -9.80
N LYS A 2 -15.28 9.17 -9.95
CA LYS A 2 -15.48 7.97 -9.15
C LYS A 2 -14.34 7.86 -8.14
N PHE A 3 -14.68 7.51 -6.90
CA PHE A 3 -13.72 7.19 -5.86
C PHE A 3 -13.23 5.77 -6.03
N ASP A 4 -11.92 5.60 -6.07
CA ASP A 4 -11.27 4.31 -6.14
C ASP A 4 -10.17 4.28 -5.08
N ALA A 5 -10.30 3.44 -4.06
CA ALA A 5 -9.36 3.36 -2.96
C ALA A 5 -9.22 1.92 -2.46
N HIS A 6 -7.97 1.49 -2.24
CA HIS A 6 -7.62 0.12 -1.92
C HIS A 6 -6.53 0.10 -0.86
N GLY A 7 -6.74 -0.66 0.21
CA GLY A 7 -5.77 -0.85 1.29
C GLY A 7 -5.65 -2.32 1.63
N ASN A 8 -4.42 -2.84 1.73
CA ASN A 8 -4.19 -4.19 2.25
C ASN A 8 -2.90 -4.27 3.08
N GLY A 9 -2.90 -5.16 4.08
CA GLY A 9 -1.75 -5.35 4.97
C GLY A 9 -0.54 -5.95 4.28
N GLY A 10 -0.76 -6.67 3.17
CA GLY A 10 0.29 -7.22 2.33
C GLY A 10 -0.19 -8.37 1.46
N THR A 11 0.70 -8.80 0.58
CA THR A 11 0.54 -9.94 -0.34
C THR A 11 1.83 -10.72 -0.41
N VAL A 12 1.73 -12.00 -0.76
CA VAL A 12 2.88 -12.87 -1.03
C VAL A 12 2.62 -13.62 -2.32
N SER A 13 3.56 -13.56 -3.25
CA SER A 13 3.57 -14.37 -4.46
C SER A 13 4.89 -15.10 -4.56
N GLY A 14 4.84 -16.40 -4.83
CA GLY A 14 6.02 -17.25 -4.97
C GLY A 14 5.68 -18.62 -5.52
N PRO A 15 6.69 -19.43 -5.91
CA PRO A 15 6.45 -20.68 -6.63
C PRO A 15 5.79 -21.76 -5.77
N LEU A 16 5.98 -21.68 -4.45
CA LEU A 16 5.51 -22.68 -3.48
C LEU A 16 4.36 -22.18 -2.60
N VAL A 17 4.07 -20.88 -2.62
CA VAL A 17 3.07 -20.27 -1.75
C VAL A 17 2.60 -18.95 -2.33
N THR A 18 1.30 -18.72 -2.22
CA THR A 18 0.65 -17.48 -2.61
C THR A 18 -0.34 -17.11 -1.53
N ALA A 19 -0.30 -15.85 -1.09
CA ALA A 19 -1.28 -15.27 -0.22
C ALA A 19 -1.80 -13.98 -0.87
N GLY A 20 -3.10 -13.92 -1.09
CA GLY A 20 -3.77 -12.72 -1.58
C GLY A 20 -3.76 -11.59 -0.56
N PRO A 21 -4.45 -10.47 -0.87
CA PRO A 21 -4.52 -9.30 -0.01
C PRO A 21 -4.97 -9.66 1.41
N ILE A 22 -4.14 -9.31 2.40
CA ILE A 22 -4.43 -9.55 3.81
C ILE A 22 -5.21 -8.37 4.37
N ALA A 23 -6.35 -8.67 5.02
CA ALA A 23 -7.27 -7.67 5.57
C ALA A 23 -7.56 -6.54 4.55
N PRO A 24 -8.10 -6.87 3.36
CA PRO A 24 -8.36 -5.85 2.35
C PRO A 24 -9.47 -4.91 2.81
N SER A 25 -9.34 -3.65 2.39
CA SER A 25 -10.36 -2.59 2.49
C SER A 25 -10.45 -1.92 1.13
N ASP A 26 -11.62 -2.02 0.51
CA ASP A 26 -11.82 -1.59 -0.88
C ASP A 26 -13.02 -0.66 -1.00
N LEU A 27 -12.82 0.43 -1.73
CA LEU A 27 -13.86 1.29 -2.27
C LEU A 27 -13.67 1.33 -3.77
N THR A 28 -14.28 0.38 -4.48
CA THR A 28 -14.05 0.20 -5.92
C THR A 28 -14.98 1.09 -6.73
N CYS A 29 -14.40 2.14 -7.30
CA CYS A 29 -15.00 2.94 -8.36
C CYS A 29 -16.44 3.44 -8.07
N THR A 30 -16.69 3.92 -6.86
CA THR A 30 -18.01 4.39 -6.43
C THR A 30 -18.25 5.83 -6.87
N THR A 31 -19.48 6.18 -7.25
CA THR A 31 -19.85 7.55 -7.67
C THR A 31 -20.19 8.48 -6.51
N GLY A 32 -20.29 7.94 -5.29
CA GLY A 32 -20.59 8.69 -4.07
C GLY A 32 -19.59 8.40 -2.96
N PRO A 33 -19.57 9.24 -1.92
CA PRO A 33 -18.74 9.03 -0.74
C PRO A 33 -18.97 7.67 -0.10
N GLY A 34 -17.95 7.15 0.55
CA GLY A 34 -18.00 5.85 1.24
C GLY A 34 -16.71 5.57 1.98
N SER A 35 -16.75 4.56 2.84
CA SER A 35 -15.55 4.06 3.52
C SER A 35 -15.65 2.55 3.76
N ALA A 36 -14.49 1.92 3.75
CA ALA A 36 -14.29 0.53 4.13
C ALA A 36 -13.07 0.47 5.05
N SER A 37 -13.13 -0.39 6.06
CA SER A 37 -11.99 -0.64 6.94
C SER A 37 -11.98 -2.09 7.40
N ASN A 38 -10.78 -2.57 7.70
CA ASN A 38 -10.58 -3.93 8.17
C ASN A 38 -9.43 -3.97 9.18
N ASN A 39 -9.52 -4.88 10.13
CA ASN A 39 -8.49 -5.05 11.16
C ASN A 39 -8.22 -6.54 11.35
N LEU A 40 -6.94 -6.89 11.46
CA LEU A 40 -6.52 -8.26 11.72
C LEU A 40 -5.40 -8.26 12.75
N SER A 41 -5.61 -8.97 13.85
CA SER A 41 -4.66 -9.01 14.96
C SER A 41 -3.32 -9.63 14.55
N SER A 42 -3.36 -10.72 13.78
CA SER A 42 -2.15 -11.39 13.31
C SER A 42 -2.42 -12.32 12.13
N VAL A 43 -1.39 -12.51 11.32
CA VAL A 43 -1.33 -13.53 10.27
C VAL A 43 0.09 -14.10 10.22
N ASN A 44 0.18 -15.39 9.96
CA ASN A 44 1.44 -16.08 9.77
C ASN A 44 1.36 -16.91 8.48
N ILE A 45 2.22 -16.58 7.53
CA ILE A 45 2.49 -17.34 6.32
C ILE A 45 3.79 -18.08 6.58
N GLN A 46 3.68 -19.38 6.86
CA GLN A 46 4.82 -20.20 7.29
C GLN A 46 6.04 -20.04 6.39
N GLY A 47 7.18 -19.72 6.99
CA GLY A 47 8.47 -19.55 6.32
C GLY A 47 8.62 -18.25 5.51
N ILE A 48 7.60 -17.39 5.45
CA ILE A 48 7.68 -16.15 4.66
C ILE A 48 7.37 -14.90 5.46
N ALA A 49 6.23 -14.84 6.16
CA ALA A 49 5.79 -13.60 6.77
C ALA A 49 5.01 -13.84 8.05
N SER A 50 5.34 -13.09 9.09
CA SER A 50 4.55 -12.96 10.31
C SER A 50 4.23 -11.49 10.48
N LEU A 51 2.94 -11.13 10.41
CA LEU A 51 2.45 -9.76 10.54
C LEU A 51 1.47 -9.68 11.70
N SER A 52 1.43 -8.55 12.40
CA SER A 52 0.50 -8.31 13.50
C SER A 52 0.09 -6.84 13.60
N GLY A 53 -1.07 -6.60 14.20
CA GLY A 53 -1.65 -5.27 14.31
C GLY A 53 -1.90 -4.66 12.94
N ILE A 54 -2.58 -5.39 12.06
CA ILE A 54 -2.91 -4.93 10.72
C ILE A 54 -4.19 -4.12 10.79
N SER A 55 -4.16 -2.91 10.23
CA SER A 55 -5.32 -2.04 10.04
C SER A 55 -5.28 -1.45 8.64
N THR A 56 -6.40 -1.52 7.93
CA THR A 56 -6.51 -0.97 6.58
C THR A 56 -7.77 -0.13 6.48
N SER A 57 -7.73 0.88 5.63
CA SER A 57 -8.89 1.69 5.29
C SER A 57 -8.83 2.20 3.87
N ALA A 58 -10.02 2.36 3.29
CA ALA A 58 -10.26 2.98 2.01
C ALA A 58 -11.45 3.94 2.18
N SER A 59 -11.38 5.12 1.58
CA SER A 59 -12.43 6.13 1.72
C SER A 59 -12.51 7.06 0.52
N GLY A 60 -13.71 7.55 0.29
CA GLY A 60 -14.04 8.58 -0.68
C GLY A 60 -14.94 9.60 -0.01
N ALA A 61 -14.63 10.89 -0.14
CA ALA A 61 -15.37 11.97 0.47
C ALA A 61 -15.58 13.12 -0.51
N THR A 62 -16.68 13.86 -0.32
CA THR A 62 -16.94 15.13 -0.99
C THR A 62 -17.19 16.19 0.06
N ASP A 63 -16.45 17.29 0.02
CA ASP A 63 -16.63 18.39 0.96
C ASP A 63 -17.81 19.31 0.58
N ALA A 64 -18.08 20.33 1.40
CA ALA A 64 -19.17 21.28 1.15
C ALA A 64 -18.97 22.15 -0.11
N GLY A 65 -17.73 22.27 -0.60
CA GLY A 65 -17.38 22.97 -1.83
C GLY A 65 -17.43 22.07 -3.07
N GLY A 66 -17.72 20.77 -2.91
CA GLY A 66 -17.75 19.79 -4.00
C GLY A 66 -16.39 19.13 -4.29
N LEU A 67 -15.35 19.42 -3.49
CA LEU A 67 -14.03 18.83 -3.63
C LEU A 67 -14.08 17.35 -3.28
N GLN A 68 -13.54 16.51 -4.15
CA GLN A 68 -13.52 15.07 -4.00
C GLN A 68 -12.15 14.62 -3.52
N THR A 69 -12.12 13.74 -2.52
CA THR A 69 -10.89 13.10 -2.04
C THR A 69 -11.10 11.59 -1.97
N SER A 70 -10.20 10.84 -2.59
CA SER A 70 -10.04 9.40 -2.42
C SER A 70 -8.79 9.15 -1.57
N ALA A 71 -8.89 8.31 -0.55
CA ALA A 71 -7.80 8.05 0.38
C ALA A 71 -7.77 6.59 0.81
N ALA A 72 -6.57 6.03 0.90
CA ALA A 72 -6.33 4.70 1.43
C ALA A 72 -5.15 4.70 2.41
N GLN A 73 -5.24 3.81 3.40
CA GLN A 73 -4.19 3.56 4.36
C GLN A 73 -4.05 2.07 4.61
N ALA A 74 -2.80 1.62 4.77
CA ALA A 74 -2.50 0.32 5.35
C ALA A 74 -1.41 0.46 6.39
N SER A 75 -1.69 -0.01 7.60
CA SER A 75 -0.75 -0.07 8.71
C SER A 75 -0.57 -1.50 9.18
N VAL A 76 0.68 -1.85 9.46
CA VAL A 76 1.08 -3.09 10.09
C VAL A 76 1.93 -2.71 11.28
N GLY A 77 1.59 -3.20 12.48
CA GLY A 77 2.40 -3.05 13.67
C GLY A 77 3.70 -3.84 13.54
N LYS A 78 3.77 -5.02 14.14
CA LYS A 78 4.99 -5.83 14.07
C LYS A 78 5.02 -6.72 12.83
N LEU A 79 6.16 -6.74 12.14
CA LEU A 79 6.42 -7.65 11.03
C LEU A 79 7.77 -8.34 11.13
N ASN A 80 7.81 -9.58 10.67
CA ASN A 80 9.02 -10.35 10.41
C ASN A 80 8.84 -11.11 9.10
N LEU A 81 9.71 -10.84 8.12
CA LEU A 81 9.71 -11.48 6.82
C LEU A 81 10.98 -12.30 6.65
N LEU A 82 10.82 -13.48 6.05
CA LEU A 82 11.91 -14.32 5.55
C LEU A 82 12.98 -14.57 6.62
N ASP A 83 12.52 -15.06 7.78
CA ASP A 83 13.33 -15.40 8.95
C ASP A 83 14.24 -14.26 9.47
N GLY A 84 13.72 -13.02 9.42
CA GLY A 84 14.39 -11.86 9.98
C GLY A 84 15.18 -11.04 8.96
N LEU A 85 15.13 -11.41 7.68
CA LEU A 85 15.72 -10.60 6.61
C LEU A 85 15.13 -9.19 6.60
N VAL A 86 13.82 -9.06 6.82
CA VAL A 86 13.16 -7.77 7.01
C VAL A 86 12.31 -7.80 8.27
N THR A 87 12.54 -6.86 9.18
CA THR A 87 11.78 -6.73 10.43
C THR A 87 11.37 -5.29 10.65
N ALA A 88 10.25 -5.08 11.33
CA ALA A 88 9.82 -3.76 11.79
C ALA A 88 8.86 -3.87 12.98
N ASP A 89 8.78 -2.81 13.77
CA ASP A 89 7.76 -2.66 14.83
C ASP A 89 6.55 -1.84 14.38
N GLY A 90 6.65 -1.20 13.22
CA GLY A 90 5.56 -0.46 12.60
C GLY A 90 5.89 -0.06 11.17
N VAL A 91 4.95 -0.28 10.25
CA VAL A 91 4.93 0.37 8.94
C VAL A 91 3.53 0.89 8.64
N SER A 92 3.45 2.02 7.96
CA SER A 92 2.21 2.58 7.46
C SER A 92 2.44 3.15 6.06
N ALA A 93 1.54 2.88 5.13
CA ALA A 93 1.46 3.51 3.82
C ALA A 93 0.15 4.30 3.72
N ASN A 94 0.22 5.48 3.11
CA ASN A 94 -0.94 6.33 2.86
C ASN A 94 -0.89 6.80 1.40
N ALA A 95 -2.05 6.76 0.75
CA ALA A 95 -2.26 7.24 -0.60
C ALA A 95 -3.47 8.17 -0.61
N ASN A 96 -3.35 9.34 -1.22
CA ASN A 96 -4.45 10.28 -1.37
C ASN A 96 -4.50 10.82 -2.81
N ALA A 97 -5.70 10.97 -3.34
CA ALA A 97 -6.01 11.65 -4.58
C ALA A 97 -7.12 12.66 -4.32
N THR A 98 -6.86 13.93 -4.62
CA THR A 98 -7.80 15.03 -4.38
C THR A 98 -7.91 15.86 -5.65
N ASP A 99 -9.14 16.16 -6.09
CA ASP A 99 -9.36 17.09 -7.19
C ASP A 99 -9.27 18.55 -6.72
N ASP A 100 -9.40 19.49 -7.63
CA ASP A 100 -9.53 20.92 -7.34
C ASP A 100 -10.79 21.48 -7.99
N ALA A 101 -11.05 22.79 -7.81
CA ALA A 101 -12.21 23.46 -8.39
C ALA A 101 -12.24 23.40 -9.93
N THR A 102 -11.13 23.08 -10.59
CA THR A 102 -11.04 22.90 -12.05
C THR A 102 -11.18 21.44 -12.49
N GLY A 103 -11.32 20.52 -11.52
CA GLY A 103 -11.37 19.08 -11.75
C GLY A 103 -9.98 18.46 -11.99
N LYS A 104 -8.89 19.18 -11.72
CA LYS A 104 -7.53 18.64 -11.83
C LYS A 104 -7.19 17.84 -10.58
N VAL A 105 -6.77 16.59 -10.77
CA VAL A 105 -6.39 15.70 -9.67
C VAL A 105 -4.94 15.93 -9.26
N SER A 106 -4.72 15.94 -7.95
CA SER A 106 -3.41 15.92 -7.30
C SER A 106 -3.31 14.68 -6.43
N THR A 107 -2.11 14.10 -6.34
CA THR A 107 -1.89 12.87 -5.59
C THR A 107 -0.75 13.02 -4.60
N THR A 108 -0.90 12.46 -3.41
CA THR A 108 0.16 12.41 -2.40
C THR A 108 0.30 11.00 -1.85
N GLY A 109 1.55 10.60 -1.60
CA GLY A 109 1.88 9.30 -1.04
C GLY A 109 2.98 9.45 0.00
N ASN A 110 2.86 8.73 1.12
CA ASN A 110 3.87 8.73 2.16
C ASN A 110 3.86 7.43 2.97
N VAL A 111 4.96 7.20 3.68
CA VAL A 111 5.09 6.10 4.63
C VAL A 111 5.53 6.58 6.00
N THR A 112 5.26 5.77 7.01
CA THR A 112 5.88 5.86 8.34
C THR A 112 6.54 4.52 8.65
N LEU A 113 7.77 4.57 9.15
CA LEU A 113 8.60 3.41 9.42
C LEU A 113 9.05 3.46 10.89
N THR A 114 8.87 2.36 11.61
CA THR A 114 9.28 2.21 13.02
C THR A 114 10.15 0.98 13.16
N ASN A 115 11.42 1.20 13.53
CA ASN A 115 12.44 0.16 13.72
C ASN A 115 12.58 -0.80 12.52
N VAL A 116 12.39 -0.30 11.30
CA VAL A 116 12.57 -1.11 10.09
C VAL A 116 14.04 -1.48 9.94
N LYS A 117 14.30 -2.77 9.74
CA LYS A 117 15.62 -3.32 9.46
C LYS A 117 15.57 -4.20 8.22
N VAL A 118 16.58 -4.09 7.37
CA VAL A 118 16.79 -4.92 6.20
C VAL A 118 18.19 -5.53 6.29
N ALA A 119 18.28 -6.86 6.27
CA ALA A 119 19.51 -7.61 6.52
C ALA A 119 20.28 -7.14 7.78
N GLY A 120 19.54 -6.81 8.85
CA GLY A 120 20.08 -6.31 10.11
C GLY A 120 20.42 -4.81 10.15
N ALA A 121 20.54 -4.14 9.00
CA ALA A 121 20.79 -2.70 8.93
C ALA A 121 19.50 -1.90 9.09
N ALA A 122 19.55 -0.81 9.87
CA ALA A 122 18.39 0.05 10.08
C ALA A 122 18.07 0.86 8.81
N VAL A 123 16.78 0.97 8.49
CA VAL A 123 16.27 1.82 7.40
C VAL A 123 15.71 3.10 8.00
N THR A 124 16.31 4.23 7.65
CA THR A 124 15.92 5.56 8.17
C THR A 124 15.32 6.46 7.10
N SER A 125 15.59 6.18 5.81
CA SER A 125 15.03 6.95 4.70
C SER A 125 13.56 6.58 4.47
N THR A 126 12.72 7.60 4.37
CA THR A 126 11.34 7.52 3.88
C THR A 126 11.21 8.16 2.49
N ALA A 127 12.31 8.48 1.81
CA ALA A 127 12.26 9.04 0.47
C ALA A 127 11.56 8.06 -0.49
N PRO A 128 10.70 8.54 -1.39
CA PRO A 128 10.02 7.68 -2.37
C PRO A 128 11.00 6.82 -3.16
N ASN A 129 10.63 5.56 -3.39
CA ASN A 129 11.36 4.58 -4.19
C ASN A 129 12.80 4.31 -3.70
N THR A 130 13.02 4.39 -2.38
CA THR A 130 14.33 4.07 -1.79
C THR A 130 14.62 2.58 -1.97
N THR A 131 15.61 2.25 -2.79
CA THR A 131 15.97 0.86 -3.08
C THR A 131 17.16 0.41 -2.22
N ILE A 132 17.01 -0.73 -1.57
CA ILE A 132 18.05 -1.42 -0.81
C ILE A 132 18.38 -2.71 -1.54
N ASN A 133 19.63 -2.82 -2.00
CA ASN A 133 20.11 -4.00 -2.70
C ASN A 133 20.53 -5.08 -1.71
N LEU A 134 20.13 -6.32 -1.99
CA LEU A 134 20.50 -7.52 -1.27
C LEU A 134 21.28 -8.44 -2.20
N LEU A 135 22.00 -9.41 -1.63
CA LEU A 135 22.71 -10.43 -2.42
C LEU A 135 21.75 -11.22 -3.34
N ILE A 136 20.52 -11.45 -2.89
CA ILE A 136 19.53 -12.30 -3.55
C ILE A 136 18.31 -11.52 -4.08
N GLY A 137 18.35 -10.18 -4.11
CA GLY A 137 17.19 -9.40 -4.51
C GLY A 137 17.24 -7.94 -4.08
N THR A 138 16.07 -7.33 -3.93
CA THR A 138 15.92 -5.94 -3.51
C THR A 138 14.77 -5.76 -2.53
N VAL A 139 14.86 -4.70 -1.73
CA VAL A 139 13.76 -4.14 -0.95
C VAL A 139 13.56 -2.70 -1.40
N VAL A 140 12.38 -2.37 -1.89
CA VAL A 140 11.99 -0.99 -2.19
C VAL A 140 11.13 -0.49 -1.03
N VAL A 141 11.56 0.62 -0.44
CA VAL A 141 10.91 1.29 0.67
C VAL A 141 10.18 2.51 0.11
N ASN A 142 8.94 2.72 0.56
CA ASN A 142 8.07 3.78 0.05
C ASN A 142 7.99 3.73 -1.49
N GLU A 143 7.70 2.56 -2.04
CA GLU A 143 7.52 2.45 -3.50
C GLU A 143 6.26 3.22 -3.88
N GLN A 144 6.41 4.24 -4.73
CA GLN A 144 5.30 5.07 -5.18
C GLN A 144 5.20 4.99 -6.70
N THR A 145 4.00 4.66 -7.17
CA THR A 145 3.70 4.58 -8.60
C THR A 145 2.44 5.36 -8.92
N SER A 146 2.47 6.13 -10.02
CA SER A 146 1.26 6.76 -10.55
C SER A 146 0.40 5.72 -11.25
N THR A 147 -0.91 5.78 -11.03
CA THR A 147 -1.87 4.92 -11.74
C THR A 147 -2.01 5.37 -13.20
N ALA A 148 -2.28 4.43 -14.11
CA ALA A 148 -2.27 4.66 -15.56
C ALA A 148 -3.26 5.74 -16.06
N ALA A 149 -4.28 6.10 -15.26
CA ALA A 149 -5.24 7.15 -15.57
C ALA A 149 -4.80 8.56 -15.12
N GLY A 150 -3.62 8.72 -14.52
CA GLY A 150 -3.05 10.00 -14.10
C GLY A 150 -3.72 10.67 -12.89
N GLY A 151 -4.87 10.15 -12.44
CA GLY A 151 -5.64 10.65 -11.29
C GLY A 151 -5.45 9.85 -10.01
N GLY A 152 -4.37 9.07 -9.87
CA GLY A 152 -4.18 8.23 -8.69
C GLY A 152 -2.75 7.79 -8.45
N ILE A 153 -2.50 7.29 -7.25
CA ILE A 153 -1.21 6.86 -6.74
C ILE A 153 -1.36 5.55 -5.96
N ALA A 154 -0.38 4.66 -6.11
CA ALA A 154 -0.21 3.48 -5.26
C ALA A 154 1.09 3.59 -4.48
N VAL A 155 1.05 3.18 -3.22
CA VAL A 155 2.14 3.25 -2.25
C VAL A 155 2.29 1.90 -1.56
N ASN A 156 3.49 1.31 -1.68
CA ASN A 156 3.89 0.15 -0.88
C ASN A 156 4.87 0.62 0.20
N ALA A 157 4.58 0.30 1.47
CA ALA A 157 5.52 0.61 2.54
C ALA A 157 6.84 -0.13 2.34
N LEU A 158 6.74 -1.44 2.08
CA LEU A 158 7.86 -2.32 1.74
C LEU A 158 7.46 -3.20 0.56
N HIS A 159 8.35 -3.30 -0.43
CA HIS A 159 8.22 -4.22 -1.56
C HIS A 159 9.52 -5.02 -1.71
N ILE A 160 9.45 -6.32 -1.45
CA ILE A 160 10.59 -7.22 -1.46
C ILE A 160 10.49 -8.10 -2.71
N LYS A 161 11.53 -8.08 -3.53
CA LYS A 161 11.67 -8.92 -4.72
C LYS A 161 12.94 -9.76 -4.58
N LEU A 162 12.79 -11.07 -4.44
CA LEU A 162 13.91 -12.00 -4.36
C LEU A 162 14.02 -12.87 -5.61
N PHE A 163 15.24 -13.34 -5.89
CA PHE A 163 15.57 -14.29 -6.96
C PHE A 163 15.03 -13.85 -8.33
N GLY A 164 15.21 -12.56 -8.66
CA GLY A 164 14.72 -11.99 -9.92
C GLY A 164 13.20 -11.78 -9.97
N GLY A 165 12.53 -11.71 -8.81
CA GLY A 165 11.08 -11.53 -8.70
C GLY A 165 10.29 -12.83 -8.61
N ALA A 166 10.97 -13.98 -8.50
CA ALA A 166 10.30 -15.26 -8.27
C ALA A 166 9.56 -15.28 -6.92
N VAL A 167 10.07 -14.55 -5.92
CA VAL A 167 9.35 -14.28 -4.67
C VAL A 167 9.11 -12.78 -4.59
N ASP A 168 7.85 -12.40 -4.45
CA ASP A 168 7.37 -11.03 -4.40
C ASP A 168 6.52 -10.87 -3.14
N VAL A 169 6.92 -9.95 -2.26
CA VAL A 169 6.23 -9.68 -1.01
C VAL A 169 5.99 -8.18 -0.91
N VAL A 170 4.73 -7.81 -0.74
CA VAL A 170 4.32 -6.43 -0.46
C VAL A 170 3.81 -6.37 0.97
N VAL A 171 4.20 -5.32 1.71
CA VAL A 171 3.66 -5.04 3.03
C VAL A 171 3.21 -3.59 3.10
N GLY A 172 2.00 -3.38 3.63
CA GLY A 172 1.38 -2.06 3.74
C GLY A 172 1.15 -1.44 2.37
N HIS A 173 0.14 -1.93 1.65
CA HIS A 173 -0.25 -1.38 0.36
C HIS A 173 -1.43 -0.40 0.52
N ALA A 174 -1.31 0.78 -0.07
CA ALA A 174 -2.39 1.76 -0.17
C ALA A 174 -2.43 2.34 -1.59
N ALA A 175 -3.58 2.31 -2.24
CA ALA A 175 -3.81 2.95 -3.52
C ALA A 175 -5.05 3.82 -3.48
N ALA A 176 -4.98 5.00 -4.10
CA ALA A 176 -6.10 5.91 -4.19
C ALA A 176 -6.09 6.61 -5.55
N ALA A 177 -7.26 6.68 -6.18
CA ALA A 177 -7.49 7.39 -7.42
C ALA A 177 -8.85 8.09 -7.43
N LEU A 178 -8.91 9.18 -8.19
CA LEU A 178 -10.14 9.80 -8.66
C LEU A 178 -10.22 9.57 -10.17
N VAL A 179 -11.23 8.81 -10.56
CA VAL A 179 -11.38 8.34 -11.94
C VAL A 179 -12.48 9.15 -12.64
N PRO A 180 -12.23 9.72 -13.83
CA PRO A 180 -13.29 10.36 -14.61
C PRO A 180 -14.46 9.41 -14.88
N VAL A 181 -15.68 9.95 -14.90
CA VAL A 181 -16.86 9.15 -15.25
C VAL A 181 -16.76 8.65 -16.69
N GLY A 182 -16.93 7.35 -16.91
CA GLY A 182 -16.79 6.70 -18.22
C GLY A 182 -15.41 6.09 -18.50
N SER A 183 -14.39 6.38 -17.68
CA SER A 183 -13.11 5.69 -17.74
C SER A 183 -13.14 4.33 -17.04
N ALA A 184 -12.26 3.43 -17.47
CA ALA A 184 -12.03 2.16 -16.78
C ALA A 184 -11.43 2.41 -15.39
N CYS A 185 -11.89 1.64 -14.42
CA CYS A 185 -11.39 1.70 -13.05
C CYS A 185 -10.00 1.03 -12.98
N PRO A 186 -9.07 1.56 -12.18
CA PRO A 186 -7.86 0.84 -11.82
C PRO A 186 -8.19 -0.55 -11.25
N ALA A 187 -7.29 -1.50 -11.46
CA ALA A 187 -7.37 -2.77 -10.76
C ALA A 187 -6.91 -2.56 -9.30
N PRO A 188 -7.52 -3.26 -8.32
CA PRO A 188 -7.07 -3.29 -6.93
C PRO A 188 -5.65 -3.83 -6.76
#